data_AF-A0A3M7B363-F1
#
_entry.id   AF-A0A3M7B363-F1
#
_cell.length_a   1.000
_cell.length_b   1.000
_cell.length_c   1.000
_cell.angle_alpha   90.00
_cell.angle_beta   90.00
_cell.angle_gamma   90.00
#
_symmetry.space_group_name_H-M   'P 1'
#
loop_
_entity.id
_entity.type
_entity.pdbx_description
1 polymer ?
#
loop_
_entity_poly.entity_id
_entity_poly.type
_entity_poly.pdbx_seq_one_letter_code
_entity_poly.pdbx_strand_id
1 'polypeptide(L)'
;MAQQGAAQPKAPFPQPPPFYKHFTKANAAELKRQRKELASSQTQDVEASQADHQPTNLDILSLPPELRYLIPPTPPDTTTPDNPPKEFSHALNLTPTPPTLADLSIDPLHPVHPSVLSNPQPHLLALSRSLLTTFLHLVGAQSQNAEAWEESTRHLERIVGSMHELINAYRPHQARES
;
A
#
# COMPACT_ATOMS: atom_id res chain seq x y z
N MET A 1 -2.75 34.63 24.44
CA MET A 1 -2.54 33.19 24.17
C MET A 1 -3.74 32.45 24.74
N ALA A 2 -4.70 32.04 23.89
CA ALA A 2 -5.91 31.37 24.36
C ALA A 2 -5.72 29.85 24.29
N GLN A 3 -5.67 29.21 25.46
CA GLN A 3 -5.76 27.75 25.59
C GLN A 3 -7.17 27.32 25.21
N GLN A 4 -7.34 26.65 24.07
CA GLN A 4 -8.56 25.90 23.79
C GLN A 4 -8.41 24.52 24.43
N GLY A 5 -9.03 24.34 25.60
CA GLY A 5 -9.16 23.05 26.25
C GLY A 5 -9.94 22.09 25.35
N ALA A 6 -9.33 20.96 25.02
CA ALA A 6 -10.01 19.86 24.36
C ALA A 6 -11.12 19.34 25.28
N ALA A 7 -12.37 19.65 24.94
CA ALA A 7 -13.54 19.11 25.63
C ALA A 7 -13.54 17.58 25.51
N GLN A 8 -13.58 16.87 26.64
CA GLN A 8 -13.74 15.42 26.66
C GLN A 8 -15.02 15.03 25.88
N PRO A 9 -14.93 14.13 24.88
CA PRO A 9 -16.11 13.69 24.16
C PRO A 9 -17.01 12.86 25.09
N LYS A 10 -18.27 13.28 25.21
CA LYS A 10 -19.33 12.54 25.97
C LYS A 10 -19.74 11.21 25.34
N ALA A 11 -19.19 10.87 24.17
CA ALA A 11 -19.53 9.70 23.38
C ALA A 11 -18.24 8.95 22.98
N PRO A 12 -18.30 7.62 22.83
CA PRO A 12 -17.14 6.79 22.51
C PRO A 12 -16.55 7.04 21.10
N PHE A 13 -17.29 7.73 20.23
CA PHE A 13 -16.87 8.02 18.86
C PHE A 13 -16.86 9.53 18.59
N PRO A 14 -15.90 10.02 17.78
CA PRO A 14 -15.87 11.43 17.40
C PRO A 14 -17.13 11.81 16.62
N GLN A 15 -17.52 13.08 16.74
CA GLN A 15 -18.57 13.63 15.89
C GLN A 15 -18.10 13.60 14.41
N PRO A 16 -19.02 13.45 13.45
CA PRO A 16 -18.67 13.49 12.03
C PRO A 16 -18.02 14.83 11.66
N PRO A 17 -17.16 14.87 10.62
CA PRO A 17 -16.53 16.11 10.17
C PRO A 17 -17.58 17.17 9.83
N PRO A 18 -17.44 18.44 10.26
CA PRO A 18 -18.50 19.46 10.17
C PRO A 18 -19.00 19.71 8.74
N PHE A 19 -18.21 19.31 7.74
CA PHE A 19 -18.53 19.40 6.32
C PHE A 19 -19.81 18.67 5.92
N TYR A 20 -20.24 17.65 6.69
CA TYR A 20 -21.47 16.90 6.41
C TYR A 20 -22.71 17.82 6.29
N LYS A 21 -22.72 18.96 6.98
CA LYS A 21 -23.82 19.92 6.98
C LYS A 21 -24.06 20.56 5.61
N HIS A 22 -23.03 20.60 4.76
CA HIS A 22 -23.12 21.19 3.43
C HIS A 22 -23.71 20.24 2.38
N PHE A 23 -23.86 18.94 2.69
CA PHE A 23 -24.42 17.93 1.78
C PHE A 23 -25.96 18.01 1.71
N THR A 24 -26.48 19.16 1.32
CA THR A 24 -27.92 19.39 1.13
C THR A 24 -28.34 19.14 -0.32
N LYS A 25 -29.63 18.82 -0.55
CA LYS A 25 -30.19 18.65 -1.91
C LYS A 25 -30.01 19.92 -2.76
N ALA A 26 -30.13 21.09 -2.14
CA ALA A 26 -29.96 22.38 -2.80
C ALA A 26 -28.51 22.57 -3.27
N ASN A 27 -27.52 22.33 -2.39
CA ASN A 27 -26.10 22.47 -2.71
C ASN A 27 -25.65 21.46 -3.78
N ALA A 28 -26.16 20.22 -3.74
CA ALA A 28 -25.87 19.22 -4.77
C ALA A 28 -26.47 19.60 -6.14
N ALA A 29 -27.69 20.15 -6.17
CA ALA A 29 -28.31 20.63 -7.40
C ALA A 29 -27.57 21.85 -7.98
N GLU A 30 -27.11 22.76 -7.12
CA GLU A 30 -26.31 23.92 -7.48
C GLU A 30 -24.99 23.47 -8.13
N LEU A 31 -24.23 22.61 -7.45
CA LEU A 31 -22.95 22.11 -7.95
C LEU A 31 -23.11 21.42 -9.32
N LYS A 32 -24.20 20.67 -9.51
CA LYS A 32 -24.54 20.04 -10.79
C LYS A 32 -24.84 21.07 -11.88
N ARG A 33 -25.53 22.17 -11.54
CA ARG A 33 -25.80 23.27 -12.46
C ARG A 33 -24.51 23.95 -12.90
N GLN A 34 -23.64 24.33 -11.97
CA GLN A 34 -22.36 24.98 -12.31
C GLN A 34 -21.45 24.10 -13.15
N ARG A 35 -21.36 22.80 -12.83
CA ARG A 35 -20.64 21.82 -13.67
C ARG A 35 -21.19 21.77 -15.10
N LYS A 36 -22.51 21.83 -15.26
CA LYS A 36 -23.16 21.84 -16.57
C LYS A 36 -22.91 23.15 -17.34
N GLU A 37 -22.99 24.29 -16.67
CA GLU A 37 -22.73 25.61 -17.26
C GLU A 37 -21.30 25.69 -17.82
N LEU A 38 -20.30 25.25 -17.04
CA LEU A 38 -18.90 25.20 -17.48
C LEU A 38 -18.68 24.21 -18.63
N ALA A 39 -19.31 23.04 -18.58
CA ALA A 39 -19.24 22.07 -19.68
C ALA A 39 -19.87 22.63 -20.97
N SER A 40 -20.93 23.43 -20.88
CA SER A 40 -21.53 24.10 -22.04
C SER A 40 -20.73 25.28 -22.58
N SER A 41 -19.85 25.89 -21.78
CA SER A 41 -18.92 26.93 -22.23
C SER A 41 -17.63 26.36 -22.84
N GLN A 42 -17.32 25.09 -22.61
CA GLN A 42 -16.13 24.39 -23.12
C GLN A 42 -16.37 23.57 -24.40
N THR A 43 -17.46 23.77 -25.13
CA THR A 43 -17.65 23.17 -26.47
C THR A 43 -16.82 23.88 -27.53
N GLN A 44 -15.52 23.57 -27.56
CA GLN A 44 -14.75 23.31 -28.78
C GLN A 44 -13.63 22.33 -28.40
N ASP A 45 -13.78 21.10 -28.88
CA ASP A 45 -12.84 19.96 -28.87
C ASP A 45 -12.43 19.40 -27.50
N VAL A 46 -12.97 18.24 -27.09
CA VAL A 46 -12.32 16.90 -27.13
C VAL A 46 -13.37 15.83 -26.72
N GLU A 47 -13.31 14.67 -27.38
CA GLU A 47 -14.16 13.48 -27.25
C GLU A 47 -14.36 12.94 -25.82
N ALA A 48 -15.57 12.44 -25.60
CA ALA A 48 -16.04 11.78 -24.39
C ALA A 48 -15.23 10.51 -24.06
N SER A 49 -14.26 10.63 -23.15
CA SER A 49 -13.70 9.48 -22.45
C SER A 49 -14.43 9.30 -21.12
N GLN A 50 -15.11 8.17 -20.97
CA GLN A 50 -15.64 7.67 -19.71
C GLN A 50 -14.48 7.46 -18.74
N ALA A 51 -14.36 8.34 -17.74
CA ALA A 51 -13.52 8.09 -16.58
C ALA A 51 -14.24 8.63 -15.34
N ASP A 52 -14.69 7.71 -14.49
CA ASP A 52 -15.30 7.96 -13.16
C ASP A 52 -14.32 8.60 -12.14
N HIS A 53 -13.21 9.16 -12.61
CA HIS A 53 -12.20 9.84 -11.80
C HIS A 53 -11.85 11.18 -12.44
N GLN A 54 -12.59 12.17 -11.98
CA GLN A 54 -12.63 13.59 -12.35
C GLN A 54 -11.24 14.27 -12.45
N PRO A 55 -11.07 15.18 -13.42
CA PRO A 55 -10.58 16.51 -13.10
C PRO A 55 -11.65 17.50 -13.54
N THR A 56 -12.48 17.94 -12.60
CA THR A 56 -13.28 19.14 -12.84
C THR A 56 -12.26 20.25 -12.87
N ASN A 57 -12.08 20.84 -14.04
CA ASN A 57 -11.47 22.13 -14.26
C ASN A 57 -12.36 23.22 -13.63
N LEU A 58 -12.67 23.05 -12.34
CA LEU A 58 -13.37 23.97 -11.48
C LEU A 58 -12.29 24.54 -10.59
N ASP A 59 -12.01 25.83 -10.70
CA ASP A 59 -11.21 26.50 -9.70
C ASP A 59 -11.96 26.45 -8.36
N ILE A 60 -11.53 25.55 -7.48
CA ILE A 60 -12.18 25.28 -6.19
C ILE A 60 -12.23 26.57 -5.35
N LEU A 61 -11.31 27.50 -5.57
CA LEU A 61 -11.24 28.78 -4.86
C LEU A 61 -12.27 29.80 -5.38
N SER A 62 -12.78 29.62 -6.60
CA SER A 62 -13.85 30.45 -7.17
C SER A 62 -15.24 30.09 -6.61
N LEU A 63 -15.40 28.87 -6.10
CA LEU A 63 -16.67 28.37 -5.60
C LEU A 63 -17.02 28.94 -4.22
N PRO A 64 -18.31 29.13 -3.91
CA PRO A 64 -18.78 29.33 -2.54
C PRO A 64 -18.23 28.25 -1.60
N PRO A 65 -17.80 28.59 -0.36
CA PRO A 65 -17.20 27.65 0.59
C PRO A 65 -18.03 26.38 0.80
N GLU A 66 -19.34 26.54 0.84
CA GLU A 66 -20.34 25.47 1.03
C GLU A 66 -20.26 24.39 -0.06
N LEU A 67 -19.92 24.75 -1.30
CA LEU A 67 -19.87 23.82 -2.44
C LEU A 67 -18.50 23.14 -2.57
N ARG A 68 -17.45 23.73 -2.01
CA ARG A 68 -16.09 23.17 -2.05
C ARG A 68 -16.03 21.81 -1.36
N TYR A 69 -16.79 21.65 -0.28
CA TYR A 69 -16.82 20.41 0.49
C TYR A 69 -17.50 19.23 -0.22
N LEU A 70 -18.28 19.49 -1.29
CA LEU A 70 -18.90 18.45 -2.10
C LEU A 70 -17.94 17.92 -3.18
N ILE A 71 -16.78 18.55 -3.34
CA ILE A 71 -15.73 18.12 -4.26
C ILE A 71 -14.73 17.29 -3.46
N PRO A 72 -14.44 16.04 -3.87
CA PRO A 72 -13.39 15.25 -3.22
C PRO A 72 -12.07 16.01 -3.22
N PRO A 73 -11.31 16.00 -2.10
CA PRO A 73 -9.99 16.62 -2.07
C PRO A 73 -9.06 15.92 -3.06
N THR A 74 -8.06 16.65 -3.54
CA THR A 74 -7.00 16.07 -4.37
C THR A 74 -6.24 15.00 -3.56
N PRO A 75 -5.87 13.86 -4.18
CA PRO A 75 -5.00 12.88 -3.54
C PRO A 75 -3.72 13.57 -3.02
N PRO A 76 -3.21 13.18 -1.84
CA PRO A 76 -1.93 13.69 -1.35
C PRO A 76 -0.80 13.28 -2.30
N ASP A 77 0.19 14.15 -2.47
CA ASP A 77 1.38 13.84 -3.25
C ASP A 77 2.22 12.79 -2.52
N THR A 78 2.30 11.59 -3.08
CA THR A 78 3.03 10.45 -2.50
C THR A 78 4.54 10.54 -2.70
N THR A 79 5.03 11.55 -3.44
CA THR A 79 6.46 11.73 -3.75
C THR A 79 7.18 12.65 -2.78
N THR A 80 6.44 13.41 -1.95
CA THR A 80 7.03 14.35 -0.99
C THR A 80 7.15 13.71 0.41
N PRO A 81 8.37 13.56 0.96
CA PRO A 81 8.58 12.88 2.25
C PRO A 81 8.12 13.70 3.47
N ASP A 82 7.77 14.98 3.30
CA ASP A 82 7.50 15.90 4.40
C ASP A 82 6.17 15.63 5.15
N ASN A 83 5.21 14.90 4.56
CA ASN A 83 4.00 14.50 5.27
C ASN A 83 3.34 13.26 4.64
N PRO A 84 3.82 12.04 4.94
CA PRO A 84 3.19 10.83 4.44
C PRO A 84 1.74 10.76 4.94
N PRO A 85 0.79 10.25 4.13
CA PRO A 85 -0.57 10.03 4.58
C PRO A 85 -0.55 9.13 5.82
N LYS A 86 -1.43 9.40 6.78
CA LYS A 86 -1.48 8.65 8.05
C LYS A 86 -2.79 7.91 8.17
N GLU A 87 -2.72 6.64 8.56
CA GLU A 87 -3.85 5.92 9.11
C GLU A 87 -3.80 6.05 10.63
N PHE A 88 -4.80 6.69 11.23
CA PHE A 88 -4.77 7.03 12.66
C PHE A 88 -3.47 7.78 13.05
N SER A 89 -2.63 7.14 13.86
CA SER A 89 -1.34 7.65 14.33
C SER A 89 -0.13 7.16 13.52
N HIS A 90 -0.33 6.28 12.54
CA HIS A 90 0.76 5.62 11.81
C HIS A 90 0.89 6.18 10.40
N ALA A 91 2.13 6.50 10.00
CA ALA A 91 2.41 6.84 8.60
C ALA A 91 2.15 5.62 7.71
N LEU A 92 1.27 5.76 6.73
CA LEU A 92 1.07 4.79 5.68
C LEU A 92 2.21 4.93 4.67
N ASN A 93 2.98 3.86 4.51
CA ASN A 93 3.78 3.71 3.32
C ASN A 93 2.88 3.14 2.22
N LEU A 94 2.46 3.98 1.27
CA LEU A 94 1.61 3.57 0.15
C LEU A 94 2.34 2.71 -0.88
N THR A 95 3.67 2.68 -0.81
CA THR A 95 4.54 1.85 -1.65
C THR A 95 5.56 1.13 -0.76
N PRO A 96 5.12 0.17 0.08
CA PRO A 96 6.04 -0.53 0.96
C PRO A 96 6.99 -1.37 0.11
N THR A 97 8.27 -1.02 0.13
CA THR A 97 9.32 -1.90 -0.41
C THR A 97 9.44 -3.09 0.54
N PRO A 98 9.30 -4.34 0.06
CA PRO A 98 9.49 -5.50 0.91
C PRO A 98 10.94 -5.53 1.42
N PRO A 99 11.19 -5.98 2.66
CA PRO A 99 12.54 -6.10 3.18
C PRO A 99 13.34 -7.08 2.31
N THR A 100 14.56 -6.68 1.96
CA THR A 100 15.49 -7.51 1.20
C THR A 100 16.19 -8.51 2.11
N LEU A 101 16.78 -9.57 1.55
CA LEU A 101 17.58 -10.50 2.35
C LEU A 101 18.76 -9.82 3.06
N ALA A 102 19.35 -8.80 2.43
CA ALA A 102 20.40 -7.99 3.02
C ALA A 102 19.90 -7.22 4.26
N ASP A 103 18.68 -6.68 4.22
CA ASP A 103 18.05 -6.01 5.38
C ASP A 103 17.84 -6.97 6.56
N LEU A 104 17.64 -8.25 6.27
CA LEU A 104 17.48 -9.32 7.25
C LEU A 104 18.82 -9.99 7.65
N SER A 105 19.96 -9.52 7.13
CA SER A 105 21.27 -10.14 7.35
C SER A 105 21.31 -11.64 6.93
N ILE A 106 20.55 -11.98 5.89
CA ILE A 106 20.45 -13.32 5.32
C ILE A 106 21.26 -13.38 4.02
N ASP A 107 22.22 -14.29 3.94
CA ASP A 107 22.94 -14.55 2.70
C ASP A 107 22.06 -15.38 1.73
N PRO A 108 21.88 -14.93 0.46
CA PRO A 108 21.10 -15.66 -0.53
C PRO A 108 21.72 -17.02 -0.86
N LEU A 109 20.88 -18.05 -0.95
CA LEU A 109 21.29 -19.42 -1.33
C LEU A 109 21.15 -19.72 -2.83
N HIS A 110 20.69 -18.76 -3.62
CA HIS A 110 20.49 -18.91 -5.06
C HIS A 110 21.49 -18.02 -5.84
N PRO A 111 21.86 -18.37 -7.08
CA PRO A 111 22.76 -17.55 -7.87
C PRO A 111 22.08 -16.24 -8.31
N VAL A 112 22.84 -15.14 -8.32
CA VAL A 112 22.37 -13.77 -8.67
C VAL A 112 22.15 -13.59 -10.19
N HIS A 113 21.90 -14.67 -10.94
CA HIS A 113 21.79 -14.61 -12.39
C HIS A 113 20.33 -14.37 -12.82
N PRO A 114 20.05 -13.48 -13.79
CA PRO A 114 18.68 -13.15 -14.21
C PRO A 114 17.86 -14.35 -14.72
N SER A 115 18.52 -15.41 -15.18
CA SER A 115 17.82 -16.65 -15.59
C SER A 115 17.09 -17.34 -14.43
N VAL A 116 17.56 -17.16 -13.19
CA VAL A 116 16.94 -17.74 -11.99
C VAL A 116 15.59 -17.10 -11.71
N LEU A 117 15.46 -15.80 -11.98
CA LEU A 117 14.22 -15.05 -11.79
C LEU A 117 13.17 -15.37 -12.86
N SER A 118 13.63 -15.65 -14.09
CA SER A 118 12.76 -16.05 -15.19
C SER A 118 12.20 -17.46 -14.99
N ASN A 119 13.02 -18.39 -14.47
CA ASN A 119 12.60 -19.75 -14.15
C ASN A 119 13.04 -20.15 -12.72
N PRO A 120 12.25 -19.79 -11.70
CA PRO A 120 12.59 -20.07 -10.30
C PRO A 120 12.33 -21.54 -9.91
N GLN A 121 11.54 -22.29 -10.69
CA GLN A 121 11.09 -23.64 -10.36
C GLN A 121 12.21 -24.61 -9.92
N PRO A 122 13.33 -24.79 -10.65
CA PRO A 122 14.37 -25.74 -10.24
C PRO A 122 15.02 -25.34 -8.91
N HIS A 123 15.20 -24.03 -8.67
CA HIS A 123 15.80 -23.51 -7.45
C HIS A 123 14.85 -23.65 -6.25
N LEU A 124 13.56 -23.35 -6.43
CA LEU A 124 12.55 -23.57 -5.40
C LEU A 124 12.44 -25.05 -5.01
N LEU A 125 12.55 -25.96 -5.99
CA LEU A 125 12.53 -27.40 -5.72
C LEU A 125 13.81 -27.89 -5.01
N ALA A 126 14.97 -27.30 -5.32
CA ALA A 126 16.21 -27.60 -4.60
C ALA A 126 16.17 -27.06 -3.17
N LEU A 127 15.68 -25.84 -2.97
CA LEU A 127 15.48 -25.24 -1.66
C LEU A 127 14.47 -26.03 -0.82
N SER A 128 13.39 -26.54 -1.40
CA SER A 128 12.37 -27.31 -0.65
C SER A 128 12.88 -28.65 -0.15
N ARG A 129 13.71 -29.32 -0.96
CA ARG A 129 14.45 -30.50 -0.52
C ARG A 129 15.44 -30.15 0.60
N SER A 130 16.17 -29.05 0.46
CA SER A 130 17.11 -28.58 1.48
C SER A 130 16.41 -28.21 2.79
N LEU A 131 15.23 -27.60 2.71
CA LEU A 131 14.37 -27.27 3.86
C LEU A 131 13.99 -28.53 4.64
N LEU A 132 13.49 -29.54 3.94
CA LEU A 132 13.09 -30.81 4.55
C LEU A 132 14.28 -31.50 5.23
N THR A 133 15.42 -31.60 4.55
CA THR A 133 16.62 -32.24 5.10
C THR A 133 17.14 -31.49 6.34
N THR A 134 17.17 -30.16 6.28
CA THR A 134 17.62 -29.33 7.41
C THR A 134 16.67 -29.43 8.61
N PHE A 135 15.37 -29.52 8.35
CA PHE A 135 14.37 -29.74 9.40
C PHE A 135 14.52 -31.11 10.06
N LEU A 136 14.73 -32.18 9.27
CA LEU A 136 14.99 -33.52 9.80
C LEU A 136 16.30 -33.56 10.61
N HIS A 137 17.33 -32.84 10.15
CA HIS A 137 18.57 -32.69 10.90
C HIS A 137 18.33 -32.00 12.25
N LEU A 138 17.58 -30.89 12.29
CA LEU A 138 17.21 -30.21 13.53
C LEU A 138 16.51 -31.16 14.50
N VAL A 139 15.48 -31.88 14.03
CA VAL A 139 14.73 -32.84 14.89
C VAL A 139 15.66 -33.94 15.42
N GLY A 140 16.55 -34.46 14.56
CA GLY A 140 17.54 -35.48 14.95
C GLY A 140 18.59 -34.97 15.94
N ALA A 141 19.05 -33.74 15.78
CA ALA A 141 20.00 -33.08 16.68
C ALA A 141 19.34 -32.83 18.05
N GLN A 142 18.13 -32.27 18.06
CA GLN A 142 17.38 -31.96 19.29
C GLN A 142 17.03 -33.21 20.11
N SER A 143 16.86 -34.36 19.46
CA SER A 143 16.64 -35.65 20.13
C SER A 143 17.86 -36.09 20.95
N GLN A 144 19.07 -35.74 20.51
CA GLN A 144 20.33 -36.11 21.17
C GLN A 144 20.84 -35.03 22.11
N ASN A 145 20.71 -33.76 21.71
CA ASN A 145 21.11 -32.59 22.48
C ASN A 145 20.13 -31.45 22.21
N ALA A 146 19.34 -31.08 23.22
CA ALA A 146 18.34 -30.02 23.11
C ALA A 146 18.93 -28.61 22.91
N GLU A 147 20.22 -28.41 23.17
CA GLU A 147 20.91 -27.13 22.96
C GLU A 147 21.44 -26.95 21.53
N ALA A 148 21.47 -28.01 20.72
CA ALA A 148 22.04 -28.02 19.37
C ALA A 148 21.05 -27.56 18.27
N TRP A 149 20.34 -26.45 18.50
CA TRP A 149 19.32 -25.94 17.58
C TRP A 149 19.79 -24.78 16.70
N GLU A 150 20.71 -23.94 17.20
CA GLU A 150 20.97 -22.61 16.63
C GLU A 150 21.42 -22.66 15.16
N GLU A 151 22.37 -23.54 14.84
CA GLU A 151 22.90 -23.66 13.47
C GLU A 151 21.82 -24.10 12.47
N SER A 152 21.02 -25.10 12.84
CA SER A 152 19.97 -25.62 11.97
C SER A 152 18.84 -24.60 11.79
N THR A 153 18.45 -23.88 12.85
CA THR A 153 17.44 -22.81 12.75
C THR A 153 17.93 -21.67 11.88
N ARG A 154 19.19 -21.25 12.01
CA ARG A 154 19.80 -20.23 11.14
C ARG A 154 19.82 -20.67 9.68
N HIS A 155 20.09 -21.95 9.42
CA HIS A 155 20.03 -22.47 8.05
C HIS A 155 18.60 -22.52 7.50
N LEU A 156 17.61 -22.91 8.31
CA LEU A 156 16.20 -22.85 7.94
C LEU A 156 15.75 -21.42 7.59
N GLU A 157 16.15 -20.44 8.39
CA GLU A 157 15.89 -19.02 8.12
C GLU A 157 16.43 -18.59 6.76
N ARG A 158 17.69 -18.96 6.44
CA ARG A 158 18.30 -18.67 5.14
C ARG A 158 17.57 -19.31 3.96
N ILE A 159 17.14 -20.57 4.12
CA ILE A 159 16.40 -21.30 3.08
C ILE A 159 15.05 -20.64 2.83
N VAL A 160 14.28 -20.37 3.89
CA VAL A 160 12.96 -19.75 3.77
C VAL A 160 13.07 -18.33 3.22
N GLY A 161 14.02 -17.53 3.69
CA GLY A 161 14.28 -16.20 3.15
C GLY A 161 14.55 -16.26 1.64
N SER A 162 15.47 -17.12 1.22
CA SER A 162 15.80 -17.31 -0.20
C SER A 162 14.60 -17.75 -1.04
N MET A 163 13.72 -18.61 -0.51
CA MET A 163 12.48 -18.99 -1.19
C MET A 163 11.52 -17.81 -1.34
N HIS A 164 11.34 -17.03 -0.28
CA HIS A 164 10.45 -15.87 -0.29
C HIS A 164 10.88 -14.84 -1.34
N GLU A 165 12.17 -14.57 -1.47
CA GLU A 165 12.69 -13.68 -2.50
C GLU A 165 12.36 -14.20 -3.91
N LEU A 166 12.63 -15.48 -4.19
CA LEU A 166 12.34 -16.07 -5.51
C LEU A 166 10.84 -16.05 -5.85
N ILE A 167 9.97 -16.35 -4.87
CA ILE A 167 8.51 -16.31 -5.06
C ILE A 167 8.05 -14.87 -5.33
N ASN A 168 8.57 -13.91 -4.56
CA ASN A 168 8.23 -12.50 -4.71
C ASN A 168 8.70 -11.95 -6.06
N ALA A 169 9.90 -12.31 -6.50
CA ALA A 169 10.43 -11.92 -7.80
C ALA A 169 9.61 -12.47 -8.97
N TYR A 170 8.91 -13.60 -8.79
CA TYR A 170 8.05 -14.21 -9.80
C TYR A 170 6.63 -13.59 -9.86
N ARG A 171 6.21 -12.81 -8.85
CA ARG A 171 4.87 -12.19 -8.79
C ARG A 171 4.49 -11.39 -10.04
N PRO A 172 5.36 -10.55 -10.62
CA PRO A 172 5.00 -9.79 -11.82
C PRO A 172 4.75 -10.68 -13.04
N HIS A 173 5.42 -11.83 -13.14
CA HIS A 173 5.17 -12.80 -14.20
C HIS A 173 3.80 -13.44 -14.00
N GLN A 174 3.53 -13.95 -12.79
CA GLN A 174 2.25 -14.54 -12.42
C GLN A 174 1.07 -13.60 -12.70
N ALA A 175 1.19 -12.31 -12.35
CA ALA A 175 0.14 -11.31 -12.54
C ALA A 175 -0.14 -10.97 -14.02
N ARG A 176 0.82 -11.24 -14.92
CA ARG A 176 0.62 -11.06 -16.37
C ARG A 176 -0.06 -12.26 -17.02
N GLU A 177 0.01 -13.42 -16.39
CA GLU A 177 -0.56 -14.68 -16.89
C GLU A 177 -1.96 -15.00 -16.33
N SER A 178 -2.37 -14.32 -15.25
CA SER A 178 -3.70 -14.44 -14.61
C SER A 178 -4.77 -13.59 -15.28
#